data_AF-A0A348WR57-F1
#
_entry.id   AF-A0A348WR57-F1
#
_cell.length_a   1.000
_cell.length_b   1.000
_cell.length_c   1.000
_cell.angle_alpha   90.00
_cell.angle_beta   90.00
_cell.angle_gamma   90.00
#
_symmetry.space_group_name_H-M   'P 1'
#
loop_
_entity.id
_entity.type
_entity.pdbx_description
1 polymer ?
#
loop_
_entity_poly.entity_id
_entity_poly.type
_entity_poly.pdbx_seq_one_letter_code
_entity_poly.pdbx_strand_id
1 'polypeptide(L)' 'MKRLVTSLLVSAAFGASASNGAPERPLIMQPEISPDGTQIAFSYQGDIWTMSTSGTHPNRLTIHEGYESSPKWS' A
#
# COMPACT_ATOMS: atom_id res chain seq x y z
N MET A 1 -7.42 34.22 -58.06
CA MET A 1 -6.94 34.16 -56.66
C MET A 1 -7.77 33.14 -55.90
N LYS A 2 -7.25 31.92 -55.69
CA LYS A 2 -7.90 30.88 -54.86
C LYS A 2 -6.78 30.15 -54.13
N ARG A 3 -6.54 30.51 -52.86
CA ARG A 3 -5.48 29.92 -52.02
C ARG A 3 -6.04 28.61 -51.45
N LEU A 4 -5.47 27.49 -51.85
CA LEU A 4 -5.74 26.19 -51.22
C LEU A 4 -4.83 26.08 -50.00
N VAL A 5 -5.45 26.04 -48.82
CA VAL A 5 -4.79 25.87 -47.52
C VAL A 5 -4.54 24.37 -47.33
N THR A 6 -3.27 23.97 -47.29
CA THR A 6 -2.88 22.59 -46.99
C THR A 6 -2.87 22.40 -45.47
N SER A 7 -3.84 21.63 -44.95
CA SER A 7 -3.95 21.29 -43.54
C SER A 7 -2.80 20.40 -43.06
N LEU A 8 -2.21 20.77 -41.92
CA LEU A 8 -1.18 20.00 -41.22
C LEU A 8 -1.84 19.04 -40.21
N LEU A 9 -1.69 17.73 -40.42
CA LEU A 9 -2.03 16.73 -39.40
C LEU A 9 -0.74 16.28 -38.72
N VAL A 10 -0.56 16.68 -37.47
CA VAL A 10 0.40 16.03 -36.56
C VAL A 10 -0.44 15.34 -35.49
N SER A 11 -0.58 14.02 -35.62
CA SER A 11 -1.21 13.19 -34.60
C SER A 11 -0.27 13.07 -33.38
N ALA A 12 -0.67 13.66 -32.25
CA ALA A 12 -0.02 13.41 -30.98
C ALA A 12 -0.52 12.06 -30.42
N ALA A 13 0.27 11.00 -30.56
CA ALA A 13 0.04 9.76 -29.82
C ALA A 13 0.57 9.95 -28.39
N PHE A 14 -0.33 10.22 -27.45
CA PHE A 14 -0.02 10.20 -26.03
C PHE A 14 0.11 8.73 -25.60
N GLY A 15 1.34 8.24 -25.47
CA GLY A 15 1.60 6.90 -24.95
C GLY A 15 1.22 6.84 -23.48
N ALA A 16 0.14 6.14 -23.15
CA ALA A 16 -0.20 5.83 -21.77
C ALA A 16 0.86 4.85 -21.22
N SER A 17 1.71 5.32 -20.30
CA SER A 17 2.54 4.43 -19.50
C SER A 17 1.63 3.70 -18.52
N ALA A 18 1.36 2.42 -18.77
CA ALA A 18 0.76 1.56 -17.76
C ALA A 18 1.82 1.30 -16.66
N SER A 19 1.68 1.97 -15.53
CA SER A 19 2.42 1.60 -14.32
C SER A 19 1.86 0.27 -13.81
N ASN A 20 2.50 -0.84 -14.19
CA ASN A 20 2.29 -2.13 -13.54
C ASN A 20 2.97 -2.12 -12.16
N GLY A 21 2.49 -1.27 -11.25
CA GLY A 21 2.85 -1.35 -9.85
C GLY A 21 2.21 -2.61 -9.29
N ALA A 22 3.01 -3.65 -9.02
CA ALA A 22 2.53 -4.76 -8.20
C ALA A 22 1.97 -4.16 -6.90
N PRO A 23 0.83 -4.67 -6.39
CA PRO A 23 0.30 -4.20 -5.12
C PRO A 23 1.41 -4.30 -4.08
N GLU A 24 1.66 -3.22 -3.34
CA GLU A 24 2.60 -3.28 -2.24
C GLU A 24 2.17 -4.41 -1.30
N ARG A 25 3.10 -5.33 -1.06
CA ARG A 25 2.95 -6.41 -0.10
C ARG A 25 3.75 -5.99 1.12
N PRO A 26 3.11 -5.40 2.14
CA PRO A 26 3.82 -4.94 3.33
C PRO A 26 4.57 -6.11 3.94
N LEU A 27 5.86 -5.91 4.24
CA LEU A 27 6.60 -6.87 5.01
C LEU A 27 6.13 -6.75 6.47
N ILE A 28 5.21 -7.62 6.87
CA ILE A 28 4.79 -7.74 8.26
C ILE A 28 5.78 -8.63 9.01
N MET A 29 6.19 -8.18 10.19
CA MET A 29 7.18 -8.89 11.01
C MET A 29 6.52 -9.39 12.29
N GLN A 30 6.87 -10.62 12.68
CA GLN A 30 6.49 -11.22 13.97
C GLN A 30 4.98 -11.15 14.26
N PRO A 31 4.13 -11.69 13.37
CA PRO A 31 2.69 -11.70 13.62
C PRO A 31 2.33 -12.60 14.80
N GLU A 32 1.36 -12.16 15.61
CA GLU A 32 0.75 -12.95 16.67
C GLU A 32 -0.78 -12.82 16.64
N ILE A 33 -1.48 -13.96 16.69
CA ILE A 33 -2.94 -14.03 16.67
C ILE A 33 -3.47 -13.84 18.10
N SER A 34 -4.54 -13.07 18.25
CA SER A 34 -5.22 -12.87 19.54
C SER A 34 -5.82 -14.18 20.08
N PRO A 35 -6.00 -14.33 21.41
CA PRO A 35 -6.53 -15.56 22.00
C PRO A 35 -7.92 -15.96 21.49
N ASP A 36 -8.75 -14.99 21.10
CA ASP A 36 -10.08 -15.20 20.52
C ASP A 36 -10.05 -15.46 18.99
N GLY A 37 -8.88 -15.38 18.36
CA GLY A 37 -8.68 -15.63 16.93
C GLY A 37 -9.23 -14.54 16.00
N THR A 38 -9.60 -13.36 16.52
CA THR A 38 -10.23 -12.32 15.69
C THR A 38 -9.24 -11.29 15.13
N GLN A 39 -8.06 -11.16 15.76
CA GLN A 39 -7.07 -10.14 15.42
C GLN A 39 -5.66 -10.71 15.27
N ILE A 40 -4.82 -9.96 14.55
CA ILE A 40 -3.38 -10.19 14.39
C ILE A 40 -2.68 -8.93 14.86
N ALA A 41 -1.74 -9.05 15.80
CA ALA A 41 -0.77 -8.00 16.12
C ALA A 41 0.53 -8.27 15.34
N PHE A 42 1.17 -7.24 14.80
CA PHE A 42 2.41 -7.38 14.03
C PHE A 42 3.26 -6.10 14.08
N SER A 43 4.55 -6.22 13.79
CA SER A 43 5.45 -5.07 13.63
C SER A 43 5.49 -4.65 12.16
N TYR A 44 5.33 -3.35 11.91
CA TYR A 44 5.42 -2.75 10.57
C TYR A 44 5.89 -1.30 10.67
N GLN A 45 6.87 -0.94 9.82
CA GLN A 45 7.47 0.40 9.75
C GLN A 45 8.04 0.93 11.08
N GLY A 46 8.43 0.03 11.99
CA GLY A 46 9.00 0.37 13.29
C GLY A 46 7.99 0.42 14.44
N ASP A 47 6.70 0.19 14.18
CA ASP A 47 5.65 0.25 15.19
C ASP A 47 4.84 -1.04 15.29
N ILE A 48 4.03 -1.15 16.34
CA ILE A 48 3.05 -2.21 16.49
C ILE A 48 1.73 -1.81 15.84
N TRP A 49 1.20 -2.72 15.05
CA TRP A 49 -0.09 -2.62 14.39
C TRP A 49 -0.97 -3.81 14.75
N THR A 50 -2.27 -3.64 14.61
CA THR A 50 -3.27 -4.71 14.66
C THR A 50 -4.13 -4.70 13.41
N MET A 51 -4.66 -5.85 13.03
CA MET A 51 -5.70 -5.97 12.00
C MET A 51 -6.60 -7.17 12.26
N SER A 52 -7.74 -7.25 11.58
CA SER A 52 -8.57 -8.48 11.60
C SER A 52 -7.78 -9.67 11.03
N THR A 53 -8.04 -10.89 11.51
CA THR A 53 -7.47 -12.12 10.92
C THR A 53 -7.82 -12.33 9.44
N SER A 54 -8.82 -11.62 8.91
CA SER A 54 -9.10 -11.54 7.47
C SER A 54 -8.10 -10.68 6.67
N GLY A 55 -7.14 -10.02 7.33
CA GLY A 55 -6.19 -9.09 6.72
C GLY A 55 -6.76 -7.70 6.45
N THR A 56 -7.90 -7.36 7.05
CA THR A 56 -8.59 -6.08 6.85
C THR A 56 -8.51 -5.18 8.10
N HIS A 57 -8.77 -3.89 7.93
CA HIS A 57 -8.82 -2.89 9.01
C HIS A 57 -7.51 -2.78 9.82
N PRO A 58 -6.38 -2.43 9.19
CA PRO A 58 -5.14 -2.17 9.91
C PRO A 58 -5.29 -0.93 10.80
N ASN A 59 -4.79 -1.05 12.03
CA ASN A 59 -4.77 0.00 13.04
C ASN A 59 -3.40 0.07 13.69
N ARG A 60 -2.78 1.25 13.72
CA ARG A 60 -1.49 1.46 14.37
C ARG A 60 -1.70 1.67 15.87
N LEU A 61 -1.05 0.86 16.71
CA LEU A 61 -1.18 0.94 18.17
C LEU A 61 -0.15 1.85 18.82
N THR A 62 1.05 1.94 18.24
CA THR A 62 2.16 2.71 18.80
C THR A 62 2.69 3.74 17.80
N ILE A 63 3.23 4.84 18.33
CA ILE A 63 3.91 5.88 17.55
C ILE A 63 5.11 6.30 18.38
N HIS A 64 6.29 5.82 18.01
CA HIS A 64 7.51 6.09 18.77
C HIS A 64 8.73 6.24 17.85
N GLU A 65 9.78 6.94 18.30
CA GLU A 65 11.02 7.09 17.52
C GLU A 65 11.85 5.79 17.46
N GLY A 66 11.61 4.88 18.40
CA GLY A 66 12.29 3.60 18.51
C GLY A 66 11.55 2.47 17.79
N TYR A 67 12.27 1.42 17.39
CA TYR A 67 11.68 0.23 16.79
C TYR A 67 10.98 -0.63 17.83
N GLU A 68 9.70 -0.87 17.62
CA GLU A 68 8.85 -1.72 18.44
C GLU A 68 8.55 -3.02 17.68
N SER A 69 8.66 -4.13 18.41
CA SER A 69 8.67 -5.47 17.81
C SER A 69 8.16 -6.51 18.81
N SER A 70 7.92 -7.73 18.33
CA SER A 70 7.52 -8.88 19.16
C SER A 70 6.24 -8.64 20.00
N PRO A 71 5.11 -8.24 19.40
CA PRO A 71 3.87 -8.02 20.14
C PRO A 71 3.42 -9.28 20.89
N LYS A 72 2.78 -9.07 22.05
CA LYS A 72 2.20 -10.12 22.90
C LYS A 72 0.78 -9.81 23.35
N TRP A 73 -0.14 -10.75 23.16
CA TRP A 73 -1.48 -10.71 23.75
C TRP A 73 -1.47 -11.24 25.19
N SER A 74 -2.40 -10.76 26.02
CA SER A 74 -2.63 -11.20 27.40
C SER A 74 -3.79 -12.19 27.53
#